data_AF-A0A1H5A939-F1
#
_entry.id   AF-A0A1H5A939-F1
#
_cell.length_a   1.000
_cell.length_b   1.000
_cell.length_c   1.000
_cell.angle_alpha   90.00
_cell.angle_beta   90.00
_cell.angle_gamma   90.00
#
_symmetry.space_group_name_H-M   'P 1'
#
loop_
_entity.id
_entity.type
_entity.pdbx_description
1 polymer ?
#
loop_
_entity_poly.entity_id
_entity_poly.type
_entity_poly.pdbx_seq_one_letter_code
_entity_poly.pdbx_strand_id
1 'polypeptide(L)'
;MTDTETMRAISQDTYGAPEVLKETLLPKPAPGVSEILVAVHAAGVNPTDWGNRAQSATIARMPLVLGWDVSGVVEAVGVGVTLFKPGDEVFGMLPYPGGVGSHAEYVTGPARVFTHKPAGIDHVQAGALPLAALTAYQALVDTAGVRAGQRVLIHAAAGGVGHLAVQIAKDRGAYVIGTASAAKHDFLRSLGADEVIDYHSVDFTEVLSDIDVVLDPVSRDYAARARSVAVLRPGGTLVSILPVPVDADELTAIAERGIRYESLLVEADHAGMQAIAALVETGALRAHIEATFPLAEAAKAHALGETGRTTGKIVLTVRDSKAELASQLLHDVFVLGDTAIVDRVVRPDSYIQHNPLAPDGADALKYFSGAMRQQFPQAAFEPRRIITDGDLVLLHSRYVMVPGTEGLAVFDLFRFEDGKIAEHWDIIQEVPATTASGNDMFATLSEPRTDAVGQRWFTAYNKRLVTEFFDQLLVRKDLTAIDTYLGAEYHQHNPNLSDGVDGAKAGLGAYFERLPQLSVTRKRVIAEGDLVAVHNHQVDAPGERGRSVLDLFRVRDGKIVEHWDATQDVPETAANDNTMF
;
A
#
# COMPACT_ATOMS: atom_id res chain seq x y z
N MET A 1 16.70 27.92 14.27
CA MET A 1 16.23 26.53 14.30
C MET A 1 16.36 26.01 12.88
N THR A 2 17.18 24.99 12.68
CA THR A 2 17.35 24.34 11.37
C THR A 2 16.12 23.48 11.07
N ASP A 3 15.82 23.25 9.80
CA ASP A 3 14.65 22.48 9.30
C ASP A 3 14.53 21.06 9.91
N THR A 4 15.59 20.55 10.55
CA THR A 4 15.67 19.23 11.16
C THR A 4 15.10 19.12 12.58
N GLU A 5 14.83 20.24 13.28
CA GLU A 5 14.29 20.24 14.66
C GLU A 5 12.76 20.36 14.72
N THR A 6 12.12 20.67 13.60
CA THR A 6 10.67 20.82 13.49
C THR A 6 10.07 19.79 12.54
N MET A 7 8.76 19.58 12.64
CA MET A 7 7.99 18.66 11.82
C MET A 7 6.64 19.29 11.47
N ARG A 8 6.08 18.91 10.32
CA ARG A 8 4.70 19.24 9.98
C ARG A 8 3.73 18.37 10.76
N ALA A 9 2.65 18.99 11.23
CA ALA A 9 1.53 18.34 11.87
C ALA A 9 0.23 19.04 11.53
N ILE A 10 -0.88 18.32 11.64
CA ILE A 10 -2.23 18.89 11.60
C ILE A 10 -2.70 19.07 13.03
N SER A 11 -2.83 20.33 13.44
CA SER A 11 -3.29 20.72 14.76
C SER A 11 -4.61 21.48 14.69
N GLN A 12 -5.36 21.44 15.78
CA GLN A 12 -6.47 22.34 16.04
C GLN A 12 -6.26 23.05 17.37
N ASP A 13 -6.67 24.32 17.44
CA ASP A 13 -6.62 25.14 18.67
C ASP A 13 -8.02 25.35 19.28
N THR A 14 -9.05 25.04 18.50
CA THR A 14 -10.46 25.19 18.87
C THR A 14 -11.27 24.04 18.25
N TYR A 15 -12.43 23.78 18.82
CA TYR A 15 -13.38 22.83 18.25
C TYR A 15 -14.15 23.43 17.07
N GLY A 16 -14.53 22.60 16.11
CA GLY A 16 -15.43 23.03 15.03
C GLY A 16 -15.50 22.11 13.81
N ALA A 17 -15.95 22.71 12.71
CA ALA A 17 -16.00 22.11 11.38
C ALA A 17 -14.58 21.79 10.85
N PRO A 18 -14.41 21.00 9.77
CA PRO A 18 -13.10 20.53 9.31
C PRO A 18 -12.03 21.62 9.15
N GLU A 19 -12.43 22.86 8.87
CA GLU A 19 -11.55 24.00 8.63
C GLU A 19 -10.73 24.44 9.86
N VAL A 20 -11.05 23.96 11.07
CA VAL A 20 -10.25 24.20 12.28
C VAL A 20 -8.92 23.43 12.25
N LEU A 21 -8.81 22.39 11.43
CA LEU A 21 -7.57 21.64 11.22
C LEU A 21 -6.61 22.48 10.38
N LYS A 22 -5.47 22.82 10.97
CA LYS A 22 -4.43 23.63 10.33
C LYS A 22 -3.11 22.87 10.32
N GLU A 23 -2.44 22.91 9.17
CA GLU A 23 -1.04 22.53 9.09
C GLU A 23 -0.21 23.53 9.89
N THR A 24 0.67 23.00 10.73
CA THR A 24 1.57 23.78 11.60
C THR A 24 2.92 23.08 11.72
N LEU A 25 3.94 23.85 12.08
CA LEU A 25 5.27 23.33 12.40
C LEU A 25 5.38 23.17 13.92
N LEU A 26 5.63 21.94 14.37
CA LEU A 26 5.86 21.58 15.77
C LEU A 26 7.30 21.10 15.98
N PRO A 27 7.87 21.17 17.19
CA PRO A 27 9.13 20.51 17.48
C PRO A 27 9.04 18.99 17.19
N LYS A 28 10.05 18.42 16.53
CA LYS A 28 10.17 16.96 16.37
C LYS A 28 10.31 16.33 17.76
N PRO A 29 9.44 15.39 18.16
CA PRO A 29 9.52 14.78 19.49
C PRO A 29 10.73 13.86 19.60
N ALA A 30 11.25 13.71 20.82
CA ALA A 30 12.27 12.72 21.16
C ALA A 30 11.64 11.56 21.93
N PRO A 31 12.00 10.29 21.67
CA PRO A 31 11.41 9.17 22.38
C PRO A 31 11.85 9.15 23.85
N GLY A 32 10.88 9.02 24.76
CA GLY A 32 11.13 8.81 26.18
C GLY A 32 11.57 7.38 26.52
N VAL A 33 11.70 7.08 27.81
CA VAL A 33 12.01 5.72 28.28
C VAL A 33 10.94 4.74 27.80
N SER A 34 11.36 3.64 27.19
CA SER A 34 10.50 2.60 26.60
C SER A 34 9.60 3.06 25.44
N GLU A 35 9.88 4.21 24.84
CA GLU A 35 9.19 4.70 23.65
C GLU A 35 10.05 4.57 22.40
N ILE A 36 9.38 4.51 21.25
CA ILE A 36 10.02 4.66 19.94
C ILE A 36 9.53 5.94 19.29
N LEU A 37 10.38 6.54 18.46
CA LEU A 37 10.03 7.61 17.54
C LEU A 37 9.79 6.99 16.17
N VAL A 38 8.61 7.20 15.62
CA VAL A 38 8.22 6.70 14.30
C VAL A 38 8.16 7.87 13.33
N ALA A 39 8.89 7.77 12.23
CA ALA A 39 8.66 8.57 11.04
C ALA A 39 7.38 8.05 10.38
N VAL A 40 6.29 8.81 10.48
CA VAL A 40 4.96 8.35 10.03
C VAL A 40 4.92 8.39 8.51
N HIS A 41 4.53 7.26 7.89
CA HIS A 41 4.27 7.18 6.45
C HIS A 41 2.78 7.29 6.16
N ALA A 42 1.95 6.66 6.98
CA ALA A 42 0.51 6.72 6.84
C ALA A 42 -0.22 6.66 8.19
N ALA A 43 -1.37 7.34 8.27
CA ALA A 43 -2.22 7.38 9.46
C ALA A 43 -3.69 7.22 9.06
N GLY A 44 -4.40 6.28 9.68
CA GLY A 44 -5.83 6.08 9.49
C GLY A 44 -6.67 7.18 10.14
N VAL A 45 -7.73 7.60 9.46
CA VAL A 45 -8.73 8.54 9.98
C VAL A 45 -9.93 7.77 10.52
N ASN A 46 -10.40 8.14 11.71
CA ASN A 46 -11.41 7.41 12.48
C ASN A 46 -12.53 8.32 13.00
N PRO A 47 -13.71 7.76 13.33
CA PRO A 47 -14.81 8.54 13.89
C PRO A 47 -14.50 9.32 15.16
N THR A 48 -13.57 8.79 15.98
CA THR A 48 -13.10 9.51 17.17
C THR A 48 -12.35 10.79 16.82
N ASP A 49 -11.70 10.87 15.65
CA ASP A 49 -10.93 12.04 15.24
C ASP A 49 -11.85 13.21 14.93
N TRP A 50 -12.85 13.05 14.06
CA TRP A 50 -13.81 14.12 13.81
C TRP A 50 -14.75 14.37 15.00
N GLY A 51 -15.02 13.36 15.82
CA GLY A 51 -15.73 13.52 17.10
C GLY A 51 -15.00 14.49 18.04
N ASN A 52 -13.70 14.29 18.27
CA ASN A 52 -12.86 15.16 19.10
C ASN A 52 -12.44 16.46 18.40
N ARG A 53 -12.54 16.53 17.06
CA ARG A 53 -12.40 17.78 16.30
C ARG A 53 -13.59 18.71 16.53
N ALA A 54 -14.80 18.17 16.42
CA ALA A 54 -16.04 18.95 16.48
C ALA A 54 -16.38 19.42 17.90
N GLN A 55 -16.02 18.64 18.93
CA GLN A 55 -16.26 18.95 20.33
C GLN A 55 -15.40 18.07 21.25
N SER A 56 -15.35 18.37 22.55
CA SER A 56 -14.69 17.50 23.54
C SER A 56 -15.50 16.23 23.77
N ALA A 57 -15.29 15.19 22.95
CA ALA A 57 -15.97 13.89 23.10
C ALA A 57 -15.29 13.02 24.17
N THR A 58 -13.99 12.80 24.04
CA THR A 58 -13.17 11.97 24.96
C THR A 58 -11.86 12.64 25.36
N ILE A 59 -11.43 13.66 24.62
CA ILE A 59 -10.16 14.36 24.81
C ILE A 59 -10.46 15.83 25.10
N ALA A 60 -10.06 16.30 26.29
CA ALA A 60 -10.30 17.66 26.75
C ALA A 60 -8.99 18.46 26.88
N ARG A 61 -8.27 18.65 25.77
CA ARG A 61 -7.04 19.48 25.70
C ARG A 61 -6.92 20.19 24.35
N MET A 62 -6.28 21.37 24.37
CA MET A 62 -5.88 22.14 23.19
C MET A 62 -4.49 22.77 23.44
N PRO A 63 -3.65 22.98 22.41
CA PRO A 63 -3.80 22.50 21.03
C PRO A 63 -3.79 20.97 20.95
N LEU A 64 -4.41 20.41 19.90
CA LEU A 64 -4.54 18.97 19.73
C LEU A 64 -4.16 18.53 18.31
N VAL A 65 -3.19 17.60 18.25
CA VAL A 65 -2.94 16.76 17.07
C VAL A 65 -3.75 15.47 17.21
N LEU A 66 -4.55 15.15 16.19
CA LEU A 66 -5.44 13.98 16.13
C LEU A 66 -4.77 12.78 15.43
N GLY A 67 -5.48 11.66 15.35
CA GLY A 67 -5.01 10.42 14.72
C GLY A 67 -4.44 9.43 15.72
N TRP A 68 -4.91 8.19 15.68
CA TRP A 68 -4.45 7.12 16.60
C TRP A 68 -3.88 5.90 15.88
N ASP A 69 -4.06 5.84 14.56
CA ASP A 69 -3.47 4.83 13.71
C ASP A 69 -2.11 5.30 13.20
N VAL A 70 -1.09 4.46 13.28
CA VAL A 70 0.25 4.76 12.77
C VAL A 70 0.77 3.60 11.94
N SER A 71 1.35 3.91 10.79
CA SER A 71 2.27 3.05 10.06
C SER A 71 3.46 3.86 9.57
N GLY A 72 4.67 3.36 9.80
CA GLY A 72 5.89 4.10 9.47
C GLY A 72 7.16 3.34 9.78
N VAL A 73 8.28 4.07 9.85
CA VAL A 73 9.61 3.51 10.12
C VAL A 73 10.13 4.03 11.44
N VAL A 74 10.74 3.15 12.24
CA VAL A 74 11.40 3.57 13.49
C VAL A 74 12.59 4.46 13.15
N GLU A 75 12.55 5.70 13.61
CA GLU A 75 13.59 6.70 13.44
C GLU A 75 14.62 6.60 14.59
N ALA A 76 14.12 6.48 15.82
CA ALA A 76 14.92 6.43 17.03
C ALA A 76 14.23 5.62 18.12
N VAL A 77 15.00 5.13 19.08
CA VAL A 77 14.50 4.37 20.22
C VAL A 77 14.96 5.00 21.53
N GLY A 78 14.09 5.00 22.53
CA GLY A 78 14.41 5.43 23.88
C GLY A 78 15.05 4.34 24.72
N VAL A 79 15.55 4.71 25.90
CA VAL A 79 16.16 3.79 26.85
C VAL A 79 15.19 2.66 27.23
N GLY A 80 15.64 1.41 27.21
CA GLY A 80 14.86 0.24 27.61
C GLY A 80 14.07 -0.42 26.49
N VAL A 81 14.05 0.16 25.28
CA VAL A 81 13.49 -0.51 24.10
C VAL A 81 14.42 -1.62 23.63
N THR A 82 13.86 -2.82 23.47
CA THR A 82 14.56 -4.02 23.00
C THR A 82 13.85 -4.72 21.84
N LEU A 83 12.61 -4.32 21.53
CA LEU A 83 11.78 -4.94 20.50
C LEU A 83 12.04 -4.38 19.10
N PHE A 84 12.59 -3.16 19.01
CA PHE A 84 12.78 -2.44 17.75
C PHE A 84 14.12 -1.73 17.69
N LYS A 85 14.55 -1.42 16.48
CA LYS A 85 15.72 -0.59 16.16
C LYS A 85 15.38 0.39 15.03
N PRO A 86 16.17 1.47 14.85
CA PRO A 86 16.02 2.36 13.70
C PRO A 86 16.03 1.59 12.37
N GLY A 87 15.14 1.96 11.46
CA GLY A 87 14.93 1.31 10.16
C GLY A 87 13.85 0.21 10.14
N ASP A 88 13.35 -0.23 11.29
CA ASP A 88 12.25 -1.21 11.33
C ASP A 88 10.94 -0.58 10.84
N GLU A 89 10.24 -1.25 9.92
CA GLU A 89 8.87 -0.90 9.54
C GLU A 89 7.87 -1.38 10.60
N VAL A 90 7.06 -0.47 11.13
CA VAL A 90 6.12 -0.73 12.22
C VAL A 90 4.74 -0.15 11.94
N PHE A 91 3.73 -0.74 12.57
CA PHE A 91 2.39 -0.18 12.64
C PHE A 91 1.76 -0.46 14.01
N GLY A 92 0.81 0.37 14.42
CA GLY A 92 0.27 0.32 15.78
C GLY A 92 -0.82 1.35 16.05
N MET A 93 -1.57 1.12 17.12
CA MET A 93 -2.55 2.07 17.64
C MET A 93 -1.92 2.81 18.82
N LEU A 94 -1.79 4.12 18.73
CA LEU A 94 -1.29 4.96 19.82
C LEU A 94 -2.23 4.93 21.05
N PRO A 95 -1.72 5.15 22.27
CA PRO A 95 -2.55 5.17 23.47
C PRO A 95 -3.69 6.20 23.37
N TYR A 96 -4.93 5.72 23.48
CA TYR A 96 -6.15 6.53 23.42
C TYR A 96 -6.92 6.42 24.74
N PRO A 97 -7.54 7.49 25.28
CA PRO A 97 -7.59 8.87 24.78
C PRO A 97 -6.38 9.76 25.19
N GLY A 98 -5.29 9.16 25.65
CA GLY A 98 -4.05 9.83 26.05
C GLY A 98 -3.18 10.32 24.87
N GLY A 99 -1.89 10.57 25.13
CA GLY A 99 -0.87 10.72 24.08
C GLY A 99 -0.93 11.96 23.18
N VAL A 100 -0.21 11.92 22.06
CA VAL A 100 -0.24 12.89 20.95
C VAL A 100 -0.57 12.11 19.68
N GLY A 101 -1.40 12.67 18.80
CA GLY A 101 -1.88 11.95 17.64
C GLY A 101 -0.89 11.85 16.47
N SER A 102 -1.22 10.98 15.52
CA SER A 102 -0.39 10.57 14.38
C SER A 102 -0.56 11.40 13.11
N HIS A 103 -1.42 12.42 13.11
CA HIS A 103 -1.53 13.36 11.99
C HIS A 103 -0.34 14.35 11.99
N ALA A 104 0.87 13.80 11.92
CA ALA A 104 2.15 14.50 11.97
C ALA A 104 3.25 13.64 11.31
N GLU A 105 4.33 14.27 10.85
CA GLU A 105 5.46 13.57 10.21
C GLU A 105 6.23 12.63 11.14
N TYR A 106 6.18 12.89 12.45
CA TYR A 106 6.75 12.01 13.46
C TYR A 106 5.83 11.91 14.68
N VAL A 107 5.85 10.75 15.33
CA VAL A 107 5.13 10.53 16.59
C VAL A 107 5.93 9.62 17.52
N THR A 108 5.82 9.85 18.81
CA THR A 108 6.35 8.95 19.83
C THR A 108 5.23 8.09 20.41
N GLY A 109 5.57 6.85 20.76
CA GLY A 109 4.65 6.00 21.51
C GLY A 109 5.40 4.88 22.24
N PRO A 110 4.79 4.28 23.29
CA PRO A 110 5.39 3.16 24.00
C PRO A 110 5.67 2.02 23.01
N ALA A 111 6.85 1.41 23.06
CA ALA A 111 7.25 0.39 22.08
C ALA A 111 6.18 -0.71 21.90
N ARG A 112 5.52 -1.11 22.99
CA ARG A 112 4.52 -2.19 22.99
C ARG A 112 3.17 -1.83 22.35
N VAL A 113 2.94 -0.59 21.93
CA VAL A 113 1.74 -0.28 21.12
C VAL A 113 1.93 -0.58 19.64
N PHE A 114 3.18 -0.88 19.23
CA PHE A 114 3.56 -1.20 17.86
C PHE A 114 3.89 -2.68 17.70
N THR A 115 3.78 -3.15 16.47
CA THR A 115 4.34 -4.41 15.99
C THR A 115 4.99 -4.18 14.61
N HIS A 116 5.76 -5.15 14.12
CA HIS A 116 6.32 -5.07 12.77
C HIS A 116 5.21 -5.03 11.72
N LYS A 117 5.36 -4.16 10.73
CA LYS A 117 4.47 -4.10 9.57
C LYS A 117 4.61 -5.40 8.77
N PRO A 118 3.51 -6.10 8.43
CA PRO A 118 3.58 -7.25 7.54
C PRO A 118 4.21 -6.86 6.19
N ALA A 119 5.13 -7.69 5.68
CA ALA A 119 5.84 -7.42 4.44
C ALA A 119 4.89 -7.44 3.21
N GLY A 120 3.78 -8.16 3.30
CA GLY A 120 2.79 -8.31 2.22
C GLY A 120 1.86 -7.12 2.02
N ILE A 121 2.01 -6.02 2.76
CA ILE A 121 1.20 -4.80 2.59
C ILE A 121 2.07 -3.54 2.64
N ASP A 122 1.59 -2.43 2.08
CA ASP A 122 2.26 -1.13 2.17
C ASP A 122 1.87 -0.37 3.45
N HIS A 123 2.45 0.82 3.65
CA HIS A 123 2.12 1.66 4.78
C HIS A 123 0.68 2.17 4.77
N VAL A 124 0.06 2.39 3.60
CA VAL A 124 -1.35 2.85 3.51
C VAL A 124 -2.30 1.79 4.05
N GLN A 125 -2.15 0.54 3.58
CA GLN A 125 -2.90 -0.61 4.08
C GLN A 125 -2.63 -0.82 5.58
N ALA A 126 -1.37 -0.77 6.01
CA ALA A 126 -1.01 -0.96 7.40
C ALA A 126 -1.54 0.17 8.30
N GLY A 127 -1.53 1.42 7.84
CA GLY A 127 -2.05 2.57 8.57
C GLY A 127 -3.58 2.59 8.67
N ALA A 128 -4.28 1.81 7.85
CA ALA A 128 -5.74 1.70 7.90
C ALA A 128 -6.25 0.70 8.95
N LEU A 129 -5.38 -0.12 9.54
CA LEU A 129 -5.77 -1.24 10.38
C LEU A 129 -5.90 -0.92 11.88
N PRO A 130 -4.95 -0.25 12.57
CA PRO A 130 -4.72 -0.49 13.99
C PRO A 130 -5.95 -0.35 14.89
N LEU A 131 -6.55 0.83 14.98
CA LEU A 131 -7.71 1.13 15.82
C LEU A 131 -8.92 0.32 15.39
N ALA A 132 -9.24 0.32 14.09
CA ALA A 132 -10.45 -0.32 13.59
C ALA A 132 -10.39 -1.86 13.73
N ALA A 133 -9.25 -2.46 13.42
CA ALA A 133 -9.01 -3.89 13.56
C ALA A 133 -8.94 -4.31 15.03
N LEU A 134 -8.26 -3.55 15.90
CA LEU A 134 -8.25 -3.83 17.34
C LEU A 134 -9.65 -3.72 17.93
N THR A 135 -10.45 -2.74 17.51
CA THR A 135 -11.84 -2.60 17.96
C THR A 135 -12.65 -3.85 17.60
N ALA A 136 -12.56 -4.30 16.36
CA ALA A 136 -13.23 -5.52 15.91
C ALA A 136 -12.71 -6.78 16.62
N TYR A 137 -11.39 -6.90 16.78
CA TYR A 137 -10.74 -8.03 17.43
C TYR A 137 -11.13 -8.11 18.90
N GLN A 138 -10.98 -7.04 19.68
CA GLN A 138 -11.34 -7.01 21.09
C GLN A 138 -12.84 -7.24 21.30
N ALA A 139 -13.70 -6.71 20.42
CA ALA A 139 -15.14 -6.93 20.51
C ALA A 139 -15.52 -8.40 20.27
N LEU A 140 -15.03 -9.00 19.18
CA LEU A 140 -15.44 -10.34 18.76
C LEU A 140 -14.68 -11.45 19.50
N VAL A 141 -13.38 -11.26 19.72
CA VAL A 141 -12.47 -12.28 20.25
C VAL A 141 -12.41 -12.21 21.77
N ASP A 142 -11.99 -11.08 22.32
CA ASP A 142 -11.68 -11.00 23.74
C ASP A 142 -12.97 -10.82 24.57
N THR A 143 -13.89 -10.00 24.07
CA THR A 143 -15.14 -9.67 24.75
C THR A 143 -16.20 -10.72 24.48
N ALA A 144 -16.64 -10.89 23.23
CA ALA A 144 -17.74 -11.79 22.88
C ALA A 144 -17.33 -13.27 22.87
N GLY A 145 -16.04 -13.58 22.67
CA GLY A 145 -15.55 -14.95 22.64
C GLY A 145 -16.09 -15.77 21.47
N VAL A 146 -16.18 -15.17 20.27
CA VAL A 146 -16.72 -15.80 19.06
C VAL A 146 -16.03 -17.13 18.75
N ARG A 147 -16.83 -18.15 18.51
CA ARG A 147 -16.42 -19.52 18.17
C ARG A 147 -17.07 -19.98 16.87
N ALA A 148 -16.48 -21.01 16.28
CA ALA A 148 -17.00 -21.64 15.07
C ALA A 148 -18.47 -22.07 15.24
N GLY A 149 -19.29 -21.79 14.22
CA GLY A 149 -20.71 -22.12 14.18
C GLY A 149 -21.65 -21.11 14.85
N GLN A 150 -21.13 -20.09 15.55
CA GLN A 150 -21.98 -19.03 16.10
C GLN A 150 -22.50 -18.08 15.03
N ARG A 151 -23.71 -17.55 15.24
CA ARG A 151 -24.35 -16.53 14.38
C ARG A 151 -24.00 -15.13 14.87
N VAL A 152 -23.24 -14.39 14.07
CA VAL A 152 -22.74 -13.06 14.44
C VAL A 152 -23.40 -12.01 13.53
N LEU A 153 -24.15 -11.09 14.13
CA LEU A 153 -24.73 -9.93 13.45
C LEU A 153 -23.80 -8.73 13.61
N ILE A 154 -23.38 -8.14 12.48
CA ILE A 154 -22.50 -6.98 12.44
C ILE A 154 -23.28 -5.82 11.81
N HIS A 155 -23.55 -4.79 12.61
CA HIS A 155 -24.15 -3.57 12.11
C HIS A 155 -23.12 -2.65 11.43
N ALA A 156 -23.59 -1.85 10.47
CA ALA A 156 -22.74 -1.04 9.59
C ALA A 156 -21.54 -1.85 9.02
N ALA A 157 -21.81 -3.08 8.57
CA ALA A 157 -20.79 -4.08 8.24
C ALA A 157 -19.82 -3.65 7.13
N ALA A 158 -20.19 -2.67 6.30
CA ALA A 158 -19.31 -2.16 5.25
C ALA A 158 -18.48 -0.93 5.67
N GLY A 159 -18.66 -0.44 6.91
CA GLY A 159 -17.94 0.71 7.44
C GLY A 159 -16.53 0.37 7.95
N GLY A 160 -15.86 1.36 8.53
CA GLY A 160 -14.45 1.26 8.95
C GLY A 160 -14.13 0.09 9.88
N VAL A 161 -14.94 -0.16 10.91
CA VAL A 161 -14.77 -1.33 11.80
C VAL A 161 -15.46 -2.57 11.22
N GLY A 162 -16.68 -2.39 10.69
CA GLY A 162 -17.54 -3.50 10.27
C GLY A 162 -16.89 -4.44 9.25
N HIS A 163 -16.18 -3.90 8.25
CA HIS A 163 -15.63 -4.73 7.17
C HIS A 163 -14.45 -5.60 7.65
N LEU A 164 -13.73 -5.14 8.68
CA LEU A 164 -12.70 -5.92 9.37
C LEU A 164 -13.33 -6.95 10.31
N ALA A 165 -14.41 -6.57 10.99
CA ALA A 165 -15.16 -7.46 11.86
C ALA A 165 -15.78 -8.65 11.12
N VAL A 166 -16.27 -8.44 9.88
CA VAL A 166 -16.76 -9.53 9.02
C VAL A 166 -15.66 -10.56 8.78
N GLN A 167 -14.47 -10.10 8.36
CA GLN A 167 -13.33 -10.96 8.08
C GLN A 167 -12.85 -11.70 9.34
N ILE A 168 -12.72 -11.00 10.47
CA ILE A 168 -12.29 -11.59 11.75
C ILE A 168 -13.31 -12.63 12.24
N ALA A 169 -14.62 -12.34 12.18
CA ALA A 169 -15.65 -13.31 12.55
C ALA A 169 -15.61 -14.54 11.64
N LYS A 170 -15.38 -14.34 10.34
CA LYS A 170 -15.31 -15.42 9.36
C LYS A 170 -14.09 -16.32 9.57
N ASP A 171 -12.92 -15.74 9.86
CA ASP A 171 -11.70 -16.47 10.23
C ASP A 171 -11.91 -17.35 11.47
N ARG A 172 -12.79 -16.93 12.39
CA ARG A 172 -13.21 -17.74 13.56
C ARG A 172 -14.28 -18.79 13.27
N GLY A 173 -14.66 -18.97 12.01
CA GLY A 173 -15.63 -19.96 11.58
C GLY A 173 -17.08 -19.61 11.95
N ALA A 174 -17.38 -18.35 12.21
CA ALA A 174 -18.75 -17.90 12.48
C ALA A 174 -19.60 -17.89 11.19
N TYR A 175 -20.93 -17.95 11.37
CA TYR A 175 -21.90 -17.57 10.36
C TYR A 175 -22.15 -16.06 10.48
N VAL A 176 -21.75 -15.29 9.49
CA VAL A 176 -21.69 -13.83 9.57
C VAL A 176 -22.86 -13.18 8.83
N ILE A 177 -23.62 -12.36 9.55
CA ILE A 177 -24.74 -11.58 9.03
C ILE A 177 -24.33 -10.10 9.08
N GLY A 178 -24.31 -9.41 7.95
CA GLY A 178 -23.93 -8.00 7.88
C GLY A 178 -25.09 -7.09 7.49
N THR A 179 -25.29 -5.97 8.20
CA THR A 179 -26.24 -4.95 7.74
C THR A 179 -25.51 -3.81 7.01
N ALA A 180 -25.92 -3.53 5.78
CA ALA A 180 -25.43 -2.41 4.98
C ALA A 180 -26.42 -2.07 3.86
N SER A 181 -26.31 -0.90 3.23
CA SER A 181 -27.13 -0.58 2.06
C SER A 181 -26.88 -1.58 0.93
N ALA A 182 -27.91 -1.82 0.10
CA ALA A 182 -27.88 -2.82 -0.97
C ALA A 182 -26.64 -2.72 -1.89
N ALA A 183 -26.19 -1.51 -2.20
CA ALA A 183 -25.01 -1.27 -3.05
C ALA A 183 -23.70 -1.85 -2.48
N LYS A 184 -23.63 -2.16 -1.18
CA LYS A 184 -22.43 -2.70 -0.51
C LYS A 184 -22.49 -4.20 -0.28
N HIS A 185 -23.55 -4.89 -0.74
CA HIS A 185 -23.76 -6.30 -0.47
C HIS A 185 -22.73 -7.20 -1.13
N ASP A 186 -22.37 -6.96 -2.39
CA ASP A 186 -21.35 -7.76 -3.09
C ASP A 186 -19.97 -7.59 -2.46
N PHE A 187 -19.66 -6.39 -1.98
CA PHE A 187 -18.47 -6.14 -1.18
C PHE A 187 -18.48 -6.95 0.12
N LEU A 188 -19.59 -7.00 0.86
CA LEU A 188 -19.65 -7.81 2.08
C LEU A 188 -19.53 -9.32 1.81
N ARG A 189 -20.13 -9.81 0.72
CA ARG A 189 -20.01 -11.22 0.32
C ARG A 189 -18.56 -11.55 -0.05
N SER A 190 -17.85 -10.66 -0.73
CA SER A 190 -16.45 -10.88 -1.07
C SER A 190 -15.52 -10.90 0.16
N LEU A 191 -15.95 -10.29 1.27
CA LEU A 191 -15.27 -10.37 2.57
C LEU A 191 -15.65 -11.60 3.41
N GLY A 192 -16.63 -12.40 2.95
CA GLY A 192 -17.05 -13.63 3.61
C GLY A 192 -18.32 -13.54 4.45
N ALA A 193 -19.12 -12.47 4.32
CA ALA A 193 -20.46 -12.44 4.90
C ALA A 193 -21.36 -13.52 4.28
N ASP A 194 -22.01 -14.33 5.12
CA ASP A 194 -22.92 -15.40 4.69
C ASP A 194 -24.31 -14.86 4.34
N GLU A 195 -24.75 -13.82 5.05
CA GLU A 195 -26.03 -13.15 4.85
C GLU A 195 -25.85 -11.63 4.93
N VAL A 196 -26.58 -10.90 4.09
CA VAL A 196 -26.51 -9.43 4.01
C VAL A 196 -27.91 -8.85 4.03
N ILE A 197 -28.14 -7.87 4.90
CA ILE A 197 -29.44 -7.22 5.10
C ILE A 197 -29.34 -5.75 4.69
N ASP A 198 -30.21 -5.36 3.76
CA ASP A 198 -30.45 -3.94 3.46
C ASP A 198 -31.37 -3.33 4.50
N TYR A 199 -30.76 -2.59 5.44
CA TYR A 199 -31.48 -1.97 6.56
C TYR A 199 -32.50 -0.91 6.13
N HIS A 200 -32.49 -0.47 4.87
CA HIS A 200 -33.48 0.45 4.32
C HIS A 200 -34.80 -0.22 3.94
N SER A 201 -34.75 -1.50 3.56
CA SER A 201 -35.89 -2.23 2.99
C SER A 201 -36.35 -3.41 3.84
N VAL A 202 -35.50 -3.89 4.76
CA VAL A 202 -35.80 -5.05 5.62
C VAL A 202 -35.62 -4.66 7.08
N ASP A 203 -36.65 -4.90 7.90
CA ASP A 203 -36.50 -4.87 9.35
C ASP A 203 -35.80 -6.16 9.79
N PHE A 204 -34.54 -6.04 10.20
CA PHE A 204 -33.76 -7.20 10.65
C PHE A 204 -34.40 -7.94 11.83
N THR A 205 -35.25 -7.28 12.64
CA THR A 205 -35.92 -7.91 13.79
C THR A 205 -37.04 -8.87 13.39
N GLU A 206 -37.55 -8.75 12.15
CA GLU A 206 -38.59 -9.63 11.62
C GLU A 206 -38.01 -10.89 10.94
N VAL A 207 -36.76 -10.80 10.47
CA VAL A 207 -36.11 -11.86 9.69
C VAL A 207 -35.00 -12.57 10.45
N LEU A 208 -34.47 -11.97 11.52
CA LEU A 208 -33.44 -12.57 12.36
C LEU A 208 -33.98 -12.99 13.73
N SER A 209 -33.50 -14.14 14.17
CA SER A 209 -33.63 -14.65 15.53
C SER A 209 -32.43 -15.55 15.84
N ASP A 210 -32.32 -15.96 17.09
CA ASP A 210 -31.28 -16.86 17.60
C ASP A 210 -29.85 -16.39 17.29
N ILE A 211 -29.59 -15.08 17.40
CA ILE A 211 -28.26 -14.50 17.21
C ILE A 211 -27.42 -14.73 18.47
N ASP A 212 -26.16 -15.16 18.29
CA ASP A 212 -25.21 -15.37 19.38
C ASP A 212 -24.56 -14.06 19.83
N VAL A 213 -24.10 -13.28 18.86
CA VAL A 213 -23.32 -12.06 19.08
C VAL A 213 -23.83 -10.97 18.17
N VAL A 214 -24.04 -9.77 18.71
CA VAL A 214 -24.27 -8.55 17.93
C VAL A 214 -23.12 -7.58 18.19
N LEU A 215 -22.46 -7.12 17.13
CA LEU A 215 -21.55 -5.98 17.16
C LEU A 215 -22.27 -4.73 16.66
N ASP A 216 -22.42 -3.75 17.55
CA ASP A 216 -23.29 -2.58 17.32
C ASP A 216 -22.50 -1.25 17.39
N PRO A 217 -22.21 -0.63 16.23
CA PRO A 217 -21.63 0.70 16.15
C PRO A 217 -22.66 1.80 15.86
N VAL A 218 -23.97 1.51 15.94
CA VAL A 218 -25.03 2.41 15.44
C VAL A 218 -26.03 2.84 16.51
N SER A 219 -26.33 2.00 17.50
CA SER A 219 -27.44 2.22 18.43
C SER A 219 -27.12 3.25 19.52
N ARG A 220 -27.61 4.49 19.33
CA ARG A 220 -27.37 5.63 20.22
C ARG A 220 -28.43 5.83 21.30
N ASP A 221 -29.56 5.15 21.22
CA ASP A 221 -30.65 5.25 22.18
C ASP A 221 -31.22 3.87 22.54
N TYR A 222 -32.09 3.86 23.56
CA TYR A 222 -32.75 2.66 24.07
C TYR A 222 -33.53 1.93 22.97
N ALA A 223 -34.28 2.66 22.14
CA ALA A 223 -35.15 2.06 21.13
C ALA A 223 -34.33 1.33 20.06
N ALA A 224 -33.22 1.91 19.61
CA ALA A 224 -32.30 1.28 18.68
C ALA A 224 -31.64 0.03 19.30
N ARG A 225 -31.11 0.13 20.52
CA ARG A 225 -30.48 -1.02 21.21
C ARG A 225 -31.46 -2.14 21.48
N ALA A 226 -32.69 -1.84 21.87
CA ALA A 226 -33.72 -2.84 22.14
C ALA A 226 -33.99 -3.75 20.93
N ARG A 227 -33.81 -3.25 19.70
CA ARG A 227 -33.90 -4.05 18.46
C ARG A 227 -32.76 -5.06 18.34
N SER A 228 -31.52 -4.66 18.61
CA SER A 228 -30.36 -5.58 18.68
C SER A 228 -30.54 -6.63 19.78
N VAL A 229 -31.06 -6.22 20.94
CA VAL A 229 -31.37 -7.14 22.05
C VAL A 229 -32.51 -8.09 21.67
N ALA A 230 -33.51 -7.67 20.89
CA ALA A 230 -34.66 -8.49 20.48
C ALA A 230 -34.29 -9.76 19.70
N VAL A 231 -33.23 -9.70 18.88
CA VAL A 231 -32.82 -10.83 18.02
C VAL A 231 -31.82 -11.80 18.66
N LEU A 232 -31.26 -11.43 19.82
CA LEU A 232 -30.32 -12.27 20.56
C LEU A 232 -31.03 -13.44 21.24
N ARG A 233 -30.39 -14.61 21.20
CA ARG A 233 -30.81 -15.77 22.00
C ARG A 233 -30.48 -15.57 23.49
N PRO A 234 -31.16 -16.29 24.41
CA PRO A 234 -30.70 -16.38 25.80
C PRO A 234 -29.24 -16.82 25.87
N GLY A 235 -28.41 -16.10 26.63
CA GLY A 235 -26.96 -16.27 26.70
C GLY A 235 -26.17 -15.54 25.62
N GLY A 236 -26.83 -14.84 24.69
CA GLY A 236 -26.20 -14.03 23.66
C GLY A 236 -25.53 -12.77 24.21
N THR A 237 -24.61 -12.19 23.44
CA THR A 237 -23.85 -10.98 23.81
C THR A 237 -24.09 -9.84 22.81
N LEU A 238 -24.45 -8.67 23.31
CA LEU A 238 -24.42 -7.40 22.57
C LEU A 238 -23.17 -6.62 22.96
N VAL A 239 -22.28 -6.35 22.01
CA VAL A 239 -21.12 -5.47 22.20
C VAL A 239 -21.35 -4.16 21.46
N SER A 240 -21.51 -3.07 22.20
CA SER A 240 -21.58 -1.71 21.67
C SER A 240 -20.19 -1.10 21.63
N ILE A 241 -19.83 -0.42 20.53
CA ILE A 241 -18.57 0.35 20.43
C ILE A 241 -18.79 1.87 20.44
N LEU A 242 -19.99 2.30 20.83
CA LEU A 242 -20.33 3.70 20.98
C LEU A 242 -20.16 4.13 22.44
N PRO A 243 -19.56 5.31 22.72
CA PRO A 243 -19.41 5.85 24.06
C PRO A 243 -20.71 6.50 24.55
N VAL A 244 -21.80 5.73 24.60
CA VAL A 244 -23.12 6.18 25.05
C VAL A 244 -23.43 5.56 26.40
N PRO A 245 -23.71 6.36 27.44
CA PRO A 245 -24.16 5.85 28.74
C PRO A 245 -25.46 5.06 28.60
N VAL A 246 -25.53 3.94 29.31
CA VAL A 246 -26.74 3.11 29.45
C VAL A 246 -27.17 3.17 30.91
N ASP A 247 -28.45 3.45 31.16
CA ASP A 247 -28.96 3.52 32.53
C ASP A 247 -29.11 2.13 33.17
N ALA A 248 -29.16 2.09 34.50
CA ALA A 248 -29.18 0.85 35.26
C ALA A 248 -30.45 0.02 35.03
N ASP A 249 -31.57 0.66 34.70
CA ASP A 249 -32.85 0.00 34.47
C ASP A 249 -32.82 -0.72 33.12
N GLU A 250 -32.27 -0.09 32.07
CA GLU A 250 -32.03 -0.71 30.76
C GLU A 250 -31.08 -1.92 30.90
N LEU A 251 -29.96 -1.79 31.63
CA LEU A 251 -29.04 -2.90 31.88
C LEU A 251 -29.72 -4.07 32.60
N THR A 252 -30.57 -3.77 33.59
CA THR A 252 -31.34 -4.78 34.31
C THR A 252 -32.30 -5.49 33.38
N ALA A 253 -33.05 -4.75 32.55
CA ALA A 253 -33.99 -5.33 31.58
C ALA A 253 -33.28 -6.21 30.53
N ILE A 254 -32.07 -5.85 30.10
CA ILE A 254 -31.26 -6.69 29.20
C ILE A 254 -30.81 -7.97 29.92
N ALA A 255 -30.32 -7.85 31.16
CA ALA A 255 -29.86 -8.99 31.95
C ALA A 255 -30.98 -9.97 32.30
N GLU A 256 -32.20 -9.48 32.58
CA GLU A 256 -33.39 -10.31 32.83
C GLU A 256 -33.77 -11.17 31.62
N ARG A 257 -33.40 -10.76 30.40
CA ARG A 257 -33.54 -11.56 29.18
C ARG A 257 -32.42 -12.59 29.00
N GLY A 258 -31.50 -12.69 29.96
CA GLY A 258 -30.33 -13.56 29.90
C GLY A 258 -29.29 -13.10 28.87
N ILE A 259 -29.29 -11.82 28.49
CA ILE A 259 -28.38 -11.26 27.50
C ILE A 259 -27.25 -10.53 28.23
N ARG A 260 -26.02 -10.72 27.76
CA ARG A 260 -24.87 -9.94 28.21
C ARG A 260 -24.72 -8.70 27.34
N TYR A 261 -24.63 -7.53 27.97
CA TYR A 261 -24.34 -6.27 27.29
C TYR A 261 -22.97 -5.76 27.73
N GLU A 262 -22.15 -5.36 26.77
CA GLU A 262 -20.84 -4.75 27.02
C GLU A 262 -20.72 -3.47 26.19
N SER A 263 -20.20 -2.41 26.81
CA SER A 263 -19.80 -1.18 26.12
C SER A 263 -18.28 -1.13 26.06
N LEU A 264 -17.75 -1.28 24.85
CA LEU A 264 -16.31 -1.43 24.60
C LEU A 264 -15.71 -0.10 24.14
N LEU A 265 -14.62 0.31 24.80
CA LEU A 265 -13.67 1.27 24.26
C LEU A 265 -12.39 0.52 23.92
N VAL A 266 -11.90 0.70 22.69
CA VAL A 266 -10.69 0.01 22.22
C VAL A 266 -9.46 0.47 23.00
N GLU A 267 -8.61 -0.49 23.36
CA GLU A 267 -7.33 -0.25 24.03
C GLU A 267 -6.15 -0.55 23.09
N ALA A 268 -5.05 0.19 23.25
CA ALA A 268 -3.81 -0.14 22.56
C ALA A 268 -3.23 -1.44 23.13
N ASP A 269 -3.15 -2.49 22.31
CA ASP A 269 -2.76 -3.83 22.74
C ASP A 269 -1.74 -4.46 21.78
N HIS A 270 -0.58 -4.84 22.33
CA HIS A 270 0.47 -5.52 21.58
C HIS A 270 0.03 -6.88 21.06
N ALA A 271 -0.66 -7.67 21.88
CA ALA A 271 -1.04 -9.03 21.53
C ALA A 271 -2.10 -9.03 20.43
N GLY A 272 -3.10 -8.15 20.53
CA GLY A 272 -4.08 -7.86 19.49
C GLY A 272 -3.42 -7.39 18.20
N MET A 273 -2.46 -6.46 18.26
CA MET A 273 -1.73 -6.02 17.06
C MET A 273 -0.92 -7.16 16.40
N GLN A 274 -0.31 -8.04 17.19
CA GLN A 274 0.37 -9.24 16.65
C GLN A 274 -0.62 -10.21 16.00
N ALA A 275 -1.79 -10.43 16.61
CA ALA A 275 -2.84 -11.25 16.02
C ALA A 275 -3.37 -10.66 14.70
N ILE A 276 -3.54 -9.34 14.64
CA ILE A 276 -3.93 -8.62 13.42
C ILE A 276 -2.86 -8.77 12.33
N ALA A 277 -1.58 -8.61 12.69
CA ALA A 277 -0.47 -8.81 11.75
C ALA A 277 -0.48 -10.23 11.18
N ALA A 278 -0.68 -11.25 12.02
CA ALA A 278 -0.76 -12.64 11.57
C ALA A 278 -1.94 -12.89 10.62
N LEU A 279 -3.11 -12.31 10.87
CA LEU A 279 -4.27 -12.41 9.97
C LEU A 279 -4.01 -11.73 8.61
N VAL A 280 -3.25 -10.63 8.60
CA VAL A 280 -2.83 -9.97 7.35
C VAL A 280 -1.84 -10.82 6.58
N GLU A 281 -0.87 -11.43 7.26
CA GLU A 281 0.15 -12.30 6.64
C GLU A 281 -0.45 -13.53 5.97
N THR A 282 -1.52 -14.10 6.54
CA THR A 282 -2.25 -15.22 5.92
C THR A 282 -3.25 -14.77 4.85
N GLY A 283 -3.43 -13.45 4.66
CA GLY A 283 -4.44 -12.87 3.77
C GLY A 283 -5.88 -12.99 4.28
N ALA A 284 -6.09 -13.43 5.52
CA ALA A 284 -7.42 -13.53 6.15
C ALA A 284 -8.00 -12.17 6.54
N LEU A 285 -7.18 -11.12 6.62
CA LEU A 285 -7.61 -9.77 6.95
C LEU A 285 -6.96 -8.74 6.02
N ARG A 286 -7.78 -7.89 5.40
CA ARG A 286 -7.33 -6.74 4.61
C ARG A 286 -8.24 -5.53 4.80
N ALA A 287 -7.64 -4.34 4.84
CA ALA A 287 -8.39 -3.10 4.85
C ALA A 287 -8.86 -2.73 3.44
N HIS A 288 -10.14 -2.38 3.30
CA HIS A 288 -10.61 -1.67 2.11
C HIS A 288 -10.35 -0.18 2.29
N ILE A 289 -9.65 0.44 1.34
CA ILE A 289 -9.32 1.86 1.37
C ILE A 289 -10.30 2.60 0.46
N GLU A 290 -11.17 3.39 1.06
CA GLU A 290 -12.10 4.27 0.32
C GLU A 290 -11.32 5.36 -0.41
N ALA A 291 -10.40 5.99 0.31
CA ALA A 291 -9.67 7.16 -0.16
C ALA A 291 -8.38 7.37 0.63
N THR A 292 -7.40 7.95 -0.06
CA THR A 292 -6.17 8.47 0.53
C THR A 292 -6.10 9.98 0.32
N PHE A 293 -5.57 10.70 1.31
CA PHE A 293 -5.34 12.14 1.23
C PHE A 293 -3.94 12.48 1.74
N PRO A 294 -3.21 13.42 1.13
CA PRO A 294 -2.00 13.96 1.75
C PRO A 294 -2.29 14.55 3.13
N LEU A 295 -1.31 14.56 4.04
CA LEU A 295 -1.45 15.11 5.41
C LEU A 295 -2.10 16.51 5.42
N ALA A 296 -1.66 17.40 4.52
CA ALA A 296 -2.17 18.76 4.35
C ALA A 296 -3.68 18.82 4.06
N GLU A 297 -4.26 17.74 3.52
CA GLU A 297 -5.67 17.64 3.17
C GLU A 297 -6.52 16.94 4.24
N ALA A 298 -6.03 16.82 5.47
CA ALA A 298 -6.76 16.19 6.58
C ALA A 298 -8.18 16.74 6.78
N ALA A 299 -8.41 18.04 6.54
CA ALA A 299 -9.76 18.61 6.58
C ALA A 299 -10.72 17.95 5.57
N LYS A 300 -10.26 17.66 4.34
CA LYS A 300 -11.06 16.96 3.33
C LYS A 300 -11.32 15.51 3.72
N ALA A 301 -10.31 14.83 4.27
CA ALA A 301 -10.45 13.47 4.78
C ALA A 301 -11.52 13.37 5.88
N HIS A 302 -11.50 14.30 6.84
CA HIS A 302 -12.53 14.37 7.88
C HIS A 302 -13.91 14.68 7.30
N ALA A 303 -14.02 15.65 6.39
CA ALA A 303 -15.30 16.00 5.75
C ALA A 303 -15.91 14.81 4.99
N LEU A 304 -15.09 14.00 4.30
CA LEU A 304 -15.55 12.77 3.65
C LEU A 304 -16.05 11.74 4.67
N GLY A 305 -15.29 11.52 5.75
CA GLY A 305 -15.68 10.59 6.82
C GLY A 305 -17.01 10.95 7.49
N GLU A 306 -17.27 12.25 7.68
CA GLU A 306 -18.50 12.77 8.27
C GLU A 306 -19.75 12.55 7.42
N THR A 307 -19.62 12.22 6.13
CA THR A 307 -20.77 11.88 5.28
C THR A 307 -21.46 10.58 5.70
N GLY A 308 -20.76 9.68 6.40
CA GLY A 308 -21.24 8.35 6.76
C GLY A 308 -21.46 7.41 5.57
N ARG A 309 -21.00 7.79 4.37
CA ARG A 309 -21.25 7.03 3.12
C ARG A 309 -20.06 6.17 2.69
N THR A 310 -18.91 6.34 3.30
CA THR A 310 -17.67 5.63 2.96
C THR A 310 -17.79 4.12 3.14
N THR A 311 -17.00 3.37 2.37
CA THR A 311 -16.83 1.92 2.50
C THR A 311 -15.42 1.67 3.02
N GLY A 312 -15.25 0.98 4.14
CA GLY A 312 -13.92 0.78 4.73
C GLY A 312 -13.27 2.06 5.29
N LYS A 313 -11.99 2.30 4.97
CA LYS A 313 -11.10 3.22 5.68
C LYS A 313 -10.62 4.39 4.82
N ILE A 314 -10.43 5.53 5.48
CA ILE A 314 -9.72 6.70 4.93
C ILE A 314 -8.34 6.75 5.58
N VAL A 315 -7.32 7.08 4.79
CA VAL A 315 -5.92 7.15 5.23
C VAL A 315 -5.29 8.47 4.82
N LEU A 316 -4.51 9.08 5.71
CA LEU A 316 -3.60 10.16 5.40
C LEU A 316 -2.24 9.61 4.97
N THR A 317 -1.74 10.01 3.80
CA THR A 317 -0.35 9.81 3.39
C THR A 317 0.48 10.97 3.94
N VAL A 318 1.42 10.64 4.82
CA VAL A 318 2.21 11.62 5.58
C VAL A 318 3.55 11.88 4.91
N ARG A 319 4.13 10.82 4.33
CA ARG A 319 5.36 10.88 3.55
C ARG A 319 5.10 10.32 2.17
N ASP A 320 5.72 10.95 1.18
CA ASP A 320 5.80 10.41 -0.17
C ASP A 320 6.52 9.05 -0.10
N SER A 321 5.94 8.04 -0.76
CA SER A 321 6.60 6.77 -1.00
C SER A 321 7.79 6.95 -1.94
N LYS A 322 8.75 6.00 -1.93
CA LYS A 322 9.88 6.01 -2.86
C LYS A 322 9.41 6.03 -4.32
N ALA A 323 8.33 5.29 -4.62
CA ALA A 323 7.67 5.26 -5.92
C ALA A 323 7.15 6.65 -6.33
N GLU A 324 6.45 7.34 -5.43
CA GLU A 324 5.96 8.71 -5.68
C GLU A 324 7.13 9.68 -5.87
N LEU A 325 8.16 9.62 -5.03
CA LEU A 325 9.35 10.48 -5.15
C LEU A 325 10.08 10.27 -6.47
N ALA A 326 10.29 9.03 -6.90
CA ALA A 326 10.95 8.70 -8.16
C ALA A 326 10.12 9.15 -9.37
N SER A 327 8.81 8.87 -9.38
CA SER A 327 7.90 9.32 -10.44
C SER A 327 7.81 10.85 -10.50
N GLN A 328 7.76 11.52 -9.33
CA GLN A 328 7.71 12.97 -9.24
C GLN A 328 9.01 13.60 -9.72
N LEU A 329 10.17 13.03 -9.36
CA LEU A 329 11.48 13.47 -9.88
C LEU A 329 11.46 13.51 -11.40
N LEU A 330 11.10 12.40 -12.05
CA LEU A 330 11.08 12.29 -13.51
C LEU A 330 10.09 13.27 -14.15
N HIS A 331 8.87 13.34 -13.61
CA HIS A 331 7.86 14.28 -14.09
C HIS A 331 8.36 15.74 -13.99
N ASP A 332 8.85 16.16 -12.84
CA ASP A 332 9.23 17.55 -12.60
C ASP A 332 10.45 17.95 -13.41
N VAL A 333 11.44 17.07 -13.49
CA VAL A 333 12.66 17.28 -14.29
C VAL A 333 12.34 17.34 -15.79
N PHE A 334 11.62 16.35 -16.34
CA PHE A 334 11.46 16.21 -17.79
C PHE A 334 10.25 16.98 -18.35
N VAL A 335 9.17 17.10 -17.58
CA VAL A 335 7.93 17.76 -18.02
C VAL A 335 7.89 19.22 -17.57
N LEU A 336 8.18 19.50 -16.30
CA LEU A 336 8.07 20.87 -15.77
C LEU A 336 9.36 21.67 -15.93
N GLY A 337 10.51 21.00 -16.01
CA GLY A 337 11.83 21.65 -15.89
C GLY A 337 12.10 22.20 -14.49
N ASP A 338 11.38 21.73 -13.47
CA ASP A 338 11.61 22.10 -12.09
C ASP A 338 12.78 21.28 -11.52
N THR A 339 13.84 21.98 -11.13
CA THR A 339 15.06 21.36 -10.61
C THR A 339 15.11 21.39 -9.08
N ALA A 340 14.18 22.09 -8.41
CA ALA A 340 14.11 22.12 -6.94
C ALA A 340 13.80 20.74 -6.35
N ILE A 341 13.10 19.89 -7.11
CA ILE A 341 12.87 18.49 -6.76
C ILE A 341 14.18 17.73 -6.53
N VAL A 342 15.23 18.03 -7.30
CA VAL A 342 16.52 17.33 -7.21
C VAL A 342 17.16 17.56 -5.84
N ASP A 343 17.13 18.78 -5.31
CA ASP A 343 17.65 19.09 -3.98
C ASP A 343 16.90 18.35 -2.86
N ARG A 344 15.59 18.17 -3.07
CA ARG A 344 14.72 17.48 -2.12
C ARG A 344 15.00 15.97 -2.11
N VAL A 345 15.07 15.34 -3.28
CA VAL A 345 14.97 13.87 -3.39
C VAL A 345 16.27 13.18 -3.77
N VAL A 346 17.28 13.89 -4.28
CA VAL A 346 18.56 13.30 -4.70
C VAL A 346 19.65 13.59 -3.67
N ARG A 347 20.57 12.65 -3.46
CA ARG A 347 21.74 12.85 -2.59
C ARG A 347 22.70 13.85 -3.25
N PRO A 348 23.01 14.99 -2.61
CA PRO A 348 23.78 16.05 -3.27
C PRO A 348 25.22 15.62 -3.62
N ASP A 349 25.89 14.93 -2.69
CA ASP A 349 27.34 14.65 -2.80
C ASP A 349 27.68 13.19 -3.15
N SER A 350 26.68 12.33 -3.32
CA SER A 350 26.88 10.87 -3.51
C SER A 350 25.89 10.23 -4.48
N TYR A 351 25.22 11.04 -5.31
CA TYR A 351 24.39 10.51 -6.38
C TYR A 351 25.25 9.95 -7.51
N ILE A 352 24.93 8.73 -7.94
CA ILE A 352 25.60 8.01 -9.04
C ILE A 352 24.63 7.85 -10.21
N GLN A 353 25.03 8.34 -11.38
CA GLN A 353 24.34 8.17 -12.65
C GLN A 353 24.95 7.02 -13.45
N HIS A 354 24.12 6.10 -13.91
CA HIS A 354 24.50 4.99 -14.77
C HIS A 354 23.93 5.10 -16.20
N ASN A 355 23.03 6.05 -16.45
CA ASN A 355 22.62 6.41 -17.81
C ASN A 355 23.85 6.92 -18.58
N PRO A 356 24.28 6.25 -19.67
CA PRO A 356 25.48 6.66 -20.40
C PRO A 356 25.36 8.01 -21.12
N LEU A 357 24.15 8.55 -21.25
CA LEU A 357 23.87 9.85 -21.88
C LEU A 357 23.86 11.02 -20.88
N ALA A 358 23.81 10.73 -19.58
CA ALA A 358 23.72 11.75 -18.53
C ALA A 358 25.02 11.83 -17.71
N PRO A 359 25.53 13.04 -17.41
CA PRO A 359 26.68 13.21 -16.54
C PRO A 359 26.36 12.83 -15.09
N ASP A 360 27.40 12.51 -14.33
CA ASP A 360 27.27 12.10 -12.94
C ASP A 360 27.13 13.29 -11.97
N GLY A 361 26.40 13.08 -10.85
CA GLY A 361 26.18 14.06 -9.80
C GLY A 361 24.88 14.88 -9.91
N ALA A 362 24.36 15.32 -8.76
CA ALA A 362 23.05 15.97 -8.65
C ALA A 362 22.97 17.30 -9.41
N ASP A 363 24.02 18.12 -9.37
CA ASP A 363 24.05 19.39 -10.13
C ASP A 363 24.14 19.15 -11.64
N ALA A 364 24.82 18.08 -12.06
CA ALA A 364 24.91 17.69 -13.45
C ALA A 364 23.55 17.20 -13.97
N LEU A 365 22.80 16.48 -13.14
CA LEU A 365 21.39 16.13 -13.41
C LEU A 365 20.55 17.39 -13.64
N LYS A 366 20.61 18.39 -12.74
CA LYS A 366 19.86 19.67 -12.92
C LYS A 366 20.18 20.35 -14.24
N TYR A 367 21.46 20.41 -14.62
CA TYR A 367 21.87 21.00 -15.90
C TYR A 367 21.32 20.21 -17.09
N PHE A 368 21.44 18.89 -17.05
CA PHE A 368 20.91 17.98 -18.07
C PHE A 368 19.39 18.13 -18.23
N SER A 369 18.64 18.19 -17.12
CA SER A 369 17.20 18.45 -17.09
C SER A 369 16.83 19.75 -17.80
N GLY A 370 17.53 20.83 -17.48
CA GLY A 370 17.30 22.14 -18.08
C GLY A 370 17.54 22.15 -19.59
N ALA A 371 18.61 21.49 -20.05
CA ALA A 371 18.92 21.36 -21.48
C ALA A 371 17.86 20.53 -22.22
N MET A 372 17.46 19.39 -21.65
CA MET A 372 16.41 18.52 -22.22
C MET A 372 15.07 19.27 -22.34
N ARG A 373 14.69 20.03 -21.31
CA ARG A 373 13.46 20.82 -21.33
C ARG A 373 13.47 21.91 -22.40
N GLN A 374 14.61 22.56 -22.61
CA GLN A 374 14.77 23.56 -23.68
C GLN A 374 14.66 22.91 -25.07
N GLN A 375 15.23 21.73 -25.24
CA GLN A 375 15.19 21.00 -26.51
C GLN A 375 13.80 20.41 -26.79
N PHE A 376 13.10 19.93 -25.76
CA PHE A 376 11.81 19.24 -25.86
C PHE A 376 10.75 19.89 -24.96
N PRO A 377 10.29 21.11 -25.27
CA PRO A 377 9.35 21.87 -24.42
C PRO A 377 7.92 21.30 -24.38
N GLN A 378 7.64 20.27 -25.17
CA GLN A 378 6.37 19.56 -25.20
C GLN A 378 6.54 18.07 -24.89
N ALA A 379 7.66 17.70 -24.26
CA ALA A 379 7.87 16.34 -23.80
C ALA A 379 6.74 15.92 -22.85
N ALA A 380 6.25 14.70 -23.02
CA ALA A 380 5.29 14.07 -22.11
C ALA A 380 5.92 12.83 -21.46
N PHE A 381 5.56 12.62 -20.20
CA PHE A 381 5.98 11.48 -19.38
C PHE A 381 4.73 10.73 -18.93
N GLU A 382 4.63 9.46 -19.28
CA GLU A 382 3.50 8.60 -18.97
C GLU A 382 3.99 7.35 -18.21
N PRO A 383 4.04 7.39 -16.87
CA PRO A 383 4.40 6.22 -16.09
C PRO A 383 3.32 5.16 -16.28
N ARG A 384 3.74 3.93 -16.62
CA ARG A 384 2.83 2.79 -16.76
C ARG A 384 2.82 1.98 -15.48
N ARG A 385 3.98 1.44 -15.11
CA ARG A 385 4.12 0.53 -13.96
C ARG A 385 5.25 1.01 -13.09
N ILE A 386 5.06 0.91 -11.78
CA ILE A 386 6.07 1.25 -10.79
C ILE A 386 6.11 0.10 -9.78
N ILE A 387 7.30 -0.45 -9.55
CA ILE A 387 7.52 -1.49 -8.54
C ILE A 387 8.64 -1.10 -7.58
N THR A 388 8.50 -1.47 -6.32
CA THR A 388 9.45 -1.20 -5.24
C THR A 388 9.87 -2.51 -4.58
N ASP A 389 11.18 -2.72 -4.42
CA ASP A 389 11.75 -3.89 -3.73
C ASP A 389 12.90 -3.44 -2.84
N GLY A 390 12.64 -3.36 -1.53
CA GLY A 390 13.59 -2.84 -0.56
C GLY A 390 13.93 -1.37 -0.84
N ASP A 391 15.19 -1.11 -1.20
CA ASP A 391 15.70 0.20 -1.55
C ASP A 391 15.61 0.53 -3.05
N LEU A 392 15.16 -0.40 -3.88
CA LEU A 392 15.03 -0.20 -5.32
C LEU A 392 13.62 0.24 -5.72
N VAL A 393 13.53 1.16 -6.67
CA VAL A 393 12.29 1.53 -7.36
C VAL A 393 12.52 1.46 -8.86
N LEU A 394 11.69 0.69 -9.55
CA LEU A 394 11.70 0.60 -11.01
C LEU A 394 10.42 1.22 -11.57
N LEU A 395 10.56 2.07 -12.59
CA LEU A 395 9.48 2.64 -13.36
C LEU A 395 9.59 2.17 -14.81
N HIS A 396 8.49 1.69 -15.36
CA HIS A 396 8.31 1.45 -16.78
C HIS A 396 7.40 2.53 -17.34
N SER A 397 7.91 3.31 -18.30
CA SER A 397 7.27 4.57 -18.71
C SER A 397 7.37 4.78 -20.22
N ARG A 398 6.40 5.50 -20.76
CA ARG A 398 6.48 6.07 -22.12
C ARG A 398 6.93 7.53 -22.04
N TYR A 399 7.96 7.86 -22.80
CA TYR A 399 8.42 9.25 -22.97
C TYR A 399 8.15 9.69 -24.39
N VAL A 400 7.37 10.75 -24.58
CA VAL A 400 7.10 11.34 -25.90
C VAL A 400 7.86 12.65 -26.00
N MET A 401 9.07 12.61 -26.54
CA MET A 401 9.94 13.80 -26.64
C MET A 401 9.43 14.81 -27.66
N VAL A 402 8.84 14.32 -28.76
CA VAL A 402 8.25 15.14 -29.83
C VAL A 402 6.80 14.68 -30.03
N PRO A 403 5.81 15.59 -29.89
CA PRO A 403 4.41 15.23 -30.08
C PRO A 403 4.12 14.57 -31.44
N GLY A 404 3.31 13.52 -31.41
CA GLY A 404 2.94 12.75 -32.62
C GLY A 404 3.94 11.66 -33.02
N THR A 405 4.99 11.42 -32.22
CA THR A 405 5.89 10.27 -32.39
C THR A 405 5.46 9.11 -31.48
N GLU A 406 5.95 7.90 -31.76
CA GLU A 406 5.71 6.74 -30.90
C GLU A 406 6.38 6.87 -29.52
N GLY A 407 7.42 7.70 -29.43
CA GLY A 407 8.15 7.95 -28.20
C GLY A 407 9.18 6.86 -27.88
N LEU A 408 9.56 6.80 -26.61
CA LEU A 408 10.56 5.92 -26.05
C LEU A 408 9.92 5.05 -24.97
N ALA A 409 10.25 3.76 -24.98
CA ALA A 409 10.03 2.87 -23.84
C ALA A 409 11.24 2.98 -22.92
N VAL A 410 11.00 3.38 -21.68
CA VAL A 410 12.07 3.61 -20.71
C VAL A 410 11.79 2.81 -19.45
N PHE A 411 12.83 2.13 -18.99
CA PHE A 411 12.87 1.60 -17.64
C PHE A 411 13.83 2.41 -16.80
N ASP A 412 13.32 3.24 -15.89
CA ASP A 412 14.11 4.00 -14.92
C ASP A 412 14.20 3.20 -13.62
N LEU A 413 15.42 2.89 -13.16
CA LEU A 413 15.68 2.19 -11.90
C LEU A 413 16.43 3.11 -10.95
N PHE A 414 15.92 3.25 -9.73
CA PHE A 414 16.51 4.06 -8.68
C PHE A 414 16.89 3.21 -7.48
N ARG A 415 18.02 3.51 -6.84
CA ARG A 415 18.33 3.05 -5.49
C ARG A 415 18.18 4.20 -4.50
N PHE A 416 17.49 3.95 -3.39
CA PHE A 416 17.30 4.90 -2.31
C PHE A 416 18.23 4.60 -1.13
N GLU A 417 18.74 5.64 -0.50
CA GLU A 417 19.54 5.56 0.73
C GLU A 417 19.18 6.75 1.61
N ASP A 418 18.82 6.48 2.87
CA ASP A 418 18.36 7.49 3.83
C ASP A 418 17.20 8.35 3.30
N GLY A 419 16.27 7.72 2.56
CA GLY A 419 15.09 8.38 2.00
C GLY A 419 15.35 9.26 0.77
N LYS A 420 16.59 9.31 0.26
CA LYS A 420 16.96 10.02 -0.97
C LYS A 420 17.49 9.06 -2.04
N ILE A 421 17.38 9.45 -3.29
CA ILE A 421 17.93 8.73 -4.44
C ILE A 421 19.46 8.84 -4.40
N ALA A 422 20.09 7.68 -4.31
CA ALA A 422 21.53 7.50 -4.32
C ALA A 422 22.06 7.09 -5.69
N GLU A 423 21.31 6.29 -6.44
CA GLU A 423 21.75 5.81 -7.75
C GLU A 423 20.58 5.77 -8.75
N HIS A 424 20.89 5.96 -10.03
CA HIS A 424 19.93 5.88 -11.13
C HIS A 424 20.52 5.13 -12.33
N TRP A 425 19.77 4.17 -12.85
CA TRP A 425 20.01 3.51 -14.13
C TRP A 425 18.79 3.73 -15.02
N ASP A 426 19.00 3.77 -16.32
CA ASP A 426 17.91 3.63 -17.27
C ASP A 426 18.26 2.70 -18.42
N ILE A 427 17.21 2.22 -19.09
CA ILE A 427 17.30 1.56 -20.38
C ILE A 427 16.29 2.25 -21.28
N ILE A 428 16.79 2.84 -22.37
CA ILE A 428 15.99 3.64 -23.29
C ILE A 428 15.94 2.93 -24.64
N GLN A 429 14.73 2.65 -25.11
CA GLN A 429 14.49 2.05 -26.43
C GLN A 429 13.48 2.90 -27.22
N GLU A 430 13.79 3.18 -28.49
CA GLU A 430 12.81 3.77 -29.40
C GLU A 430 11.65 2.80 -29.65
N VAL A 431 10.42 3.30 -29.55
CA VAL A 431 9.24 2.50 -29.83
C VAL A 431 9.07 2.39 -31.36
N PRO A 432 9.09 1.18 -31.93
CA PRO A 432 8.93 1.02 -33.37
C PRO A 432 7.49 1.27 -33.77
N ALA A 433 7.28 1.74 -35.01
CA ALA A 433 5.95 1.98 -35.57
C ALA A 433 5.08 0.71 -35.68
N THR A 434 5.71 -0.47 -35.73
CA THR A 434 5.03 -1.78 -35.78
C THR A 434 5.81 -2.81 -34.97
N THR A 435 5.10 -3.75 -34.35
CA THR A 435 5.68 -4.86 -33.59
C THR A 435 5.34 -6.22 -34.22
N ALA A 436 6.20 -7.21 -34.01
CA ALA A 436 5.98 -8.58 -34.47
C ALA A 436 4.83 -9.29 -33.74
N SER A 437 4.52 -8.88 -32.51
CA SER A 437 3.38 -9.38 -31.74
C SER A 437 2.06 -8.70 -32.10
N GLY A 438 2.11 -7.48 -32.65
CA GLY A 438 0.95 -6.60 -32.81
C GLY A 438 0.53 -5.88 -31.52
N ASN A 439 1.18 -6.19 -30.40
CA ASN A 439 0.98 -5.51 -29.12
C ASN A 439 1.93 -4.32 -29.02
N ASP A 440 1.51 -3.23 -28.37
CA ASP A 440 2.39 -2.10 -28.06
C ASP A 440 3.31 -2.44 -26.86
N MET A 441 4.28 -1.59 -26.53
CA MET A 441 5.21 -1.84 -25.44
C MET A 441 4.69 -1.44 -24.04
N PHE A 442 3.44 -0.97 -23.90
CA PHE A 442 2.95 -0.28 -22.70
C PHE A 442 1.64 -0.83 -22.12
N ALA A 443 0.78 -1.41 -22.93
CA ALA A 443 -0.52 -1.93 -22.55
C ALA A 443 -0.39 -3.12 -21.61
N THR A 444 -1.44 -3.33 -20.81
CA THR A 444 -1.68 -4.58 -20.05
C THR A 444 -2.89 -5.27 -20.66
N LEU A 445 -2.67 -6.49 -21.17
CA LEU A 445 -3.65 -7.31 -21.87
C LEU A 445 -4.20 -8.43 -21.00
N SER A 446 -3.42 -8.89 -20.02
CA SER A 446 -3.83 -9.94 -19.09
C SER A 446 -4.86 -9.43 -18.07
N GLU A 447 -5.82 -10.27 -17.64
CA GLU A 447 -6.93 -9.88 -16.73
C GLU A 447 -6.61 -10.02 -15.22
N PRO A 448 -6.87 -9.03 -14.36
CA PRO A 448 -7.52 -7.76 -14.67
C PRO A 448 -6.55 -6.84 -15.41
N ARG A 449 -7.05 -6.14 -16.43
CA ARG A 449 -6.26 -5.16 -17.20
C ARG A 449 -5.91 -3.94 -16.35
N THR A 450 -4.83 -4.06 -15.58
CA THR A 450 -4.38 -3.03 -14.66
C THR A 450 -2.88 -2.94 -14.68
N ASP A 451 -2.35 -1.72 -14.65
CA ASP A 451 -0.92 -1.49 -14.47
C ASP A 451 -0.50 -1.56 -12.99
N ALA A 452 -1.49 -1.64 -12.08
CA ALA A 452 -1.24 -1.75 -10.65
C ALA A 452 -0.55 -3.08 -10.31
N VAL A 453 0.27 -3.01 -9.28
CA VAL A 453 0.84 -4.18 -8.63
C VAL A 453 -0.28 -5.01 -8.04
N GLY A 454 -0.23 -6.31 -8.30
CA GLY A 454 -1.10 -7.28 -7.71
C GLY A 454 -0.75 -7.56 -6.26
N GLN A 455 -0.95 -8.81 -5.89
CA GLN A 455 -1.00 -9.24 -4.52
C GLN A 455 0.42 -9.43 -3.92
N ARG A 456 0.87 -8.49 -3.06
CA ARG A 456 2.24 -8.41 -2.48
C ARG A 456 2.67 -9.60 -1.60
N TRP A 457 1.76 -10.33 -0.98
CA TRP A 457 2.08 -11.61 -0.32
C TRP A 457 2.70 -12.67 -1.25
N PHE A 458 2.47 -12.60 -2.57
CA PHE A 458 3.10 -13.50 -3.54
C PHE A 458 4.46 -13.01 -4.05
N THR A 459 4.92 -11.81 -3.67
CA THR A 459 6.17 -11.21 -4.19
C THR A 459 7.35 -12.18 -4.12
N ALA A 460 7.61 -12.78 -2.95
CA ALA A 460 8.74 -13.69 -2.78
C ALA A 460 8.61 -14.98 -3.61
N TYR A 461 7.40 -15.48 -3.79
CA TYR A 461 7.12 -16.64 -4.65
C TYR A 461 7.33 -16.29 -6.12
N ASN A 462 6.72 -15.21 -6.60
CA ASN A 462 6.80 -14.75 -7.98
C ASN A 462 8.23 -14.36 -8.36
N LYS A 463 8.97 -13.70 -7.46
CA LYS A 463 10.39 -13.36 -7.64
C LYS A 463 11.21 -14.62 -7.90
N ARG A 464 11.05 -15.68 -7.10
CA ARG A 464 11.75 -16.95 -7.31
C ARG A 464 11.33 -17.63 -8.61
N LEU A 465 10.03 -17.65 -8.91
CA LEU A 465 9.49 -18.27 -10.12
C LEU A 465 10.11 -17.66 -11.38
N VAL A 466 10.07 -16.32 -11.49
CA VAL A 466 10.62 -15.61 -12.66
C VAL A 466 12.14 -15.70 -12.70
N THR A 467 12.81 -15.70 -11.55
CA THR A 467 14.27 -15.87 -11.49
C THR A 467 14.70 -17.23 -12.05
N GLU A 468 14.04 -18.32 -11.67
CA GLU A 468 14.35 -19.66 -12.19
C GLU A 468 13.97 -19.78 -13.67
N PHE A 469 12.82 -19.23 -14.08
CA PHE A 469 12.44 -19.15 -15.50
C PHE A 469 13.51 -18.45 -16.33
N PHE A 470 13.96 -17.26 -15.89
CA PHE A 470 14.98 -16.47 -16.57
C PHE A 470 16.31 -17.24 -16.68
N ASP A 471 16.75 -17.87 -15.58
CA ASP A 471 18.00 -18.63 -15.56
C ASP A 471 17.95 -19.86 -16.48
N GLN A 472 16.84 -20.60 -16.48
CA GLN A 472 16.68 -21.73 -17.38
C GLN A 472 16.60 -21.27 -18.85
N LEU A 473 15.75 -20.29 -19.13
CA LEU A 473 15.48 -19.87 -20.50
C LEU A 473 16.64 -19.08 -21.11
N LEU A 474 17.05 -17.97 -20.50
CA LEU A 474 18.00 -17.04 -21.13
C LEU A 474 19.45 -17.35 -20.78
N VAL A 475 19.75 -17.81 -19.56
CA VAL A 475 21.13 -18.11 -19.16
C VAL A 475 21.56 -19.50 -19.63
N ARG A 476 20.72 -20.52 -19.44
CA ARG A 476 21.01 -21.91 -19.87
C ARG A 476 20.53 -22.24 -21.29
N LYS A 477 19.78 -21.33 -21.93
CA LYS A 477 19.24 -21.50 -23.29
C LYS A 477 18.30 -22.71 -23.42
N ASP A 478 17.57 -23.02 -22.35
CA ASP A 478 16.64 -24.15 -22.30
C ASP A 478 15.21 -23.72 -22.63
N LEU A 479 14.78 -23.96 -23.87
CA LEU A 479 13.44 -23.63 -24.34
C LEU A 479 12.32 -24.44 -23.64
N THR A 480 12.62 -25.52 -22.92
CA THR A 480 11.61 -26.28 -22.16
C THR A 480 11.09 -25.49 -20.94
N ALA A 481 11.82 -24.46 -20.52
CA ALA A 481 11.34 -23.49 -19.53
C ALA A 481 10.03 -22.84 -19.97
N ILE A 482 9.84 -22.59 -21.28
CA ILE A 482 8.61 -21.99 -21.79
C ILE A 482 7.39 -22.86 -21.46
N ASP A 483 7.48 -24.17 -21.70
CA ASP A 483 6.41 -25.12 -21.44
C ASP A 483 6.10 -25.22 -19.93
N THR A 484 7.10 -24.96 -19.09
CA THR A 484 7.00 -25.06 -17.64
C THR A 484 6.40 -23.80 -17.01
N TYR A 485 6.80 -22.61 -17.47
CA TYR A 485 6.52 -21.36 -16.74
C TYR A 485 5.50 -20.46 -17.41
N LEU A 486 5.30 -20.51 -18.73
CA LEU A 486 4.33 -19.64 -19.39
C LEU A 486 2.90 -20.18 -19.24
N GLY A 487 1.96 -19.25 -19.06
CA GLY A 487 0.53 -19.51 -19.07
C GLY A 487 -0.03 -19.59 -20.49
N ALA A 488 -1.19 -20.22 -20.64
CA ALA A 488 -1.86 -20.29 -21.95
C ALA A 488 -2.27 -18.91 -22.50
N GLU A 489 -2.48 -17.94 -21.60
CA GLU A 489 -2.81 -16.54 -21.90
C GLU A 489 -1.56 -15.63 -22.02
N TYR A 490 -0.39 -16.20 -22.31
CA TYR A 490 0.85 -15.43 -22.38
C TYR A 490 0.81 -14.35 -23.48
N HIS A 491 1.06 -13.10 -23.08
CA HIS A 491 1.17 -11.94 -23.96
C HIS A 491 2.61 -11.40 -24.03
N GLN A 492 3.08 -11.12 -25.24
CA GLN A 492 4.42 -10.64 -25.56
C GLN A 492 4.37 -9.19 -26.07
N HIS A 493 5.16 -8.33 -25.45
CA HIS A 493 5.31 -6.92 -25.81
C HIS A 493 6.68 -6.58 -26.39
N ASN A 494 7.63 -7.54 -26.39
CA ASN A 494 8.88 -7.39 -27.14
C ASN A 494 8.57 -7.13 -28.63
N PRO A 495 9.08 -6.04 -29.22
CA PRO A 495 8.70 -5.65 -30.58
C PRO A 495 9.18 -6.63 -31.66
N ASN A 496 10.14 -7.50 -31.35
CA ASN A 496 10.80 -8.41 -32.28
C ASN A 496 10.32 -9.86 -32.15
N LEU A 497 9.47 -10.17 -31.17
CA LEU A 497 8.93 -11.52 -30.95
C LEU A 497 7.43 -11.55 -31.26
N SER A 498 6.97 -12.64 -31.87
CA SER A 498 5.55 -12.88 -32.07
C SER A 498 4.85 -13.20 -30.74
N ASP A 499 3.55 -12.90 -30.68
CA ASP A 499 2.74 -13.13 -29.48
C ASP A 499 2.50 -14.63 -29.19
N GLY A 500 2.13 -14.92 -27.95
CA GLY A 500 1.79 -16.26 -27.49
C GLY A 500 3.00 -17.16 -27.21
N VAL A 501 2.72 -18.29 -26.55
CA VAL A 501 3.72 -19.27 -26.11
C VAL A 501 4.54 -19.81 -27.30
N ASP A 502 3.88 -20.18 -28.39
CA ASP A 502 4.55 -20.71 -29.59
C ASP A 502 5.38 -19.65 -30.31
N GLY A 503 4.89 -18.41 -30.37
CA GLY A 503 5.60 -17.27 -30.94
C GLY A 503 6.88 -16.95 -30.18
N ALA A 504 6.80 -16.92 -28.85
CA ALA A 504 7.95 -16.73 -27.99
C ALA A 504 8.98 -17.87 -28.15
N LYS A 505 8.53 -19.13 -28.18
CA LYS A 505 9.40 -20.30 -28.32
C LYS A 505 10.14 -20.33 -29.65
N ALA A 506 9.44 -20.05 -30.76
CA ALA A 506 10.04 -19.99 -32.08
C ALA A 506 11.05 -18.83 -32.19
N GLY A 507 10.68 -17.64 -31.72
CA GLY A 507 11.52 -16.46 -31.81
C GLY A 507 12.80 -16.57 -30.97
N LEU A 508 12.69 -17.06 -29.72
CA LEU A 508 13.86 -17.28 -28.86
C LEU A 508 14.74 -18.43 -29.35
N GLY A 509 14.16 -19.50 -29.90
CA GLY A 509 14.93 -20.56 -30.53
C GLY A 509 15.78 -20.05 -31.69
N ALA A 510 15.18 -19.29 -32.61
CA ALA A 510 15.91 -18.66 -33.72
C ALA A 510 16.97 -17.67 -33.23
N TYR A 511 16.70 -16.94 -32.13
CA TYR A 511 17.65 -16.03 -31.52
C TYR A 511 18.89 -16.76 -30.98
N PHE A 512 18.71 -17.87 -30.25
CA PHE A 512 19.82 -18.67 -29.72
C PHE A 512 20.62 -19.38 -30.81
N GLU A 513 19.97 -19.84 -31.87
CA GLU A 513 20.64 -20.42 -33.03
C GLU A 513 21.51 -19.39 -33.77
N ARG A 514 21.02 -18.15 -33.89
CA ARG A 514 21.76 -17.04 -34.51
C ARG A 514 22.95 -16.59 -33.67
N LEU A 515 22.85 -16.67 -32.34
CA LEU A 515 23.87 -16.22 -31.39
C LEU A 515 24.35 -17.38 -30.49
N PRO A 516 25.10 -18.34 -31.05
CA PRO A 516 25.52 -19.53 -30.29
C PRO A 516 26.43 -19.18 -29.11
N GLN A 517 27.17 -18.07 -29.20
CA GLN A 517 28.09 -17.59 -28.17
C GLN A 517 27.46 -16.60 -27.17
N LEU A 518 26.16 -16.30 -27.32
CA LEU A 518 25.43 -15.39 -26.42
C LEU A 518 25.64 -15.80 -24.96
N SER A 519 26.04 -14.85 -24.12
CA SER A 519 26.13 -14.99 -22.67
C SER A 519 25.20 -13.98 -22.01
N VAL A 520 24.33 -14.45 -21.13
CA VAL A 520 23.40 -13.61 -20.37
C VAL A 520 23.78 -13.67 -18.90
N THR A 521 24.02 -12.50 -18.30
CA THR A 521 24.33 -12.37 -16.86
C THR A 521 23.29 -11.51 -16.20
N ARG A 522 22.50 -12.12 -15.31
CA ARG A 522 21.58 -11.38 -14.43
C ARG A 522 22.37 -10.47 -13.49
N LYS A 523 21.94 -9.21 -13.38
CA LYS A 523 22.53 -8.23 -12.45
C LYS A 523 21.71 -8.12 -11.17
N ARG A 524 20.38 -8.02 -11.31
CA ARG A 524 19.46 -7.81 -10.19
C ARG A 524 18.03 -8.21 -10.56
N VAL A 525 17.23 -8.51 -9.55
CA VAL A 525 15.81 -8.84 -9.68
C VAL A 525 15.02 -7.96 -8.72
N ILE A 526 14.05 -7.24 -9.26
CA ILE A 526 13.15 -6.34 -8.52
C ILE A 526 11.75 -6.94 -8.64
N ALA A 527 11.07 -7.16 -7.52
CA ALA A 527 9.73 -7.72 -7.54
C ALA A 527 8.81 -7.00 -6.57
N GLU A 528 7.57 -6.78 -7.02
CA GLU A 528 6.48 -6.34 -6.15
C GLU A 528 5.18 -6.99 -6.63
N GLY A 529 4.50 -7.71 -5.74
CA GLY A 529 3.27 -8.44 -6.05
C GLY A 529 3.45 -9.46 -7.17
N ASP A 530 2.71 -9.25 -8.24
CA ASP A 530 2.72 -10.07 -9.45
C ASP A 530 3.69 -9.59 -10.52
N LEU A 531 4.37 -8.46 -10.33
CA LEU A 531 5.33 -7.90 -11.27
C LEU A 531 6.77 -8.22 -10.83
N VAL A 532 7.57 -8.74 -11.76
CA VAL A 532 8.97 -9.08 -11.53
C VAL A 532 9.82 -8.60 -12.69
N ALA A 533 10.83 -7.78 -12.41
CA ALA A 533 11.78 -7.29 -13.40
C ALA A 533 13.17 -7.92 -13.20
N VAL A 534 13.84 -8.21 -14.31
CA VAL A 534 15.19 -8.76 -14.35
C VAL A 534 16.08 -7.86 -15.20
N HIS A 535 16.97 -7.11 -14.55
CA HIS A 535 18.00 -6.34 -15.24
C HIS A 535 19.21 -7.24 -15.48
N ASN A 536 19.68 -7.29 -16.72
CA ASN A 536 20.69 -8.22 -17.17
C ASN A 536 21.62 -7.63 -18.24
N HIS A 537 22.78 -8.27 -18.38
CA HIS A 537 23.79 -7.97 -19.38
C HIS A 537 23.86 -9.10 -20.39
N GLN A 538 23.60 -8.81 -21.67
CA GLN A 538 23.67 -9.76 -22.77
C GLN A 538 24.89 -9.47 -23.64
N VAL A 539 25.76 -10.45 -23.86
CA VAL A 539 26.97 -10.33 -24.67
C VAL A 539 26.91 -11.36 -25.78
N ASP A 540 26.82 -10.93 -27.04
CA ASP A 540 26.58 -11.81 -28.18
C ASP A 540 27.79 -12.69 -28.49
N ALA A 541 29.00 -12.14 -28.40
CA ALA A 541 30.26 -12.87 -28.52
C ALA A 541 31.34 -12.38 -27.51
N PRO A 542 32.31 -13.25 -27.13
CA PRO A 542 33.36 -12.88 -26.20
C PRO A 542 34.15 -11.64 -26.63
N GLY A 543 34.31 -10.68 -25.71
CA GLY A 543 35.05 -9.43 -25.94
C GLY A 543 34.18 -8.27 -26.43
N GLU A 544 32.91 -8.50 -26.72
CA GLU A 544 31.96 -7.43 -27.02
C GLU A 544 31.44 -6.76 -25.74
N ARG A 545 31.02 -5.49 -25.87
CA ARG A 545 30.45 -4.72 -24.75
C ARG A 545 29.05 -5.21 -24.38
N GLY A 546 28.30 -5.73 -25.35
CA GLY A 546 26.96 -6.26 -25.15
C GLY A 546 25.89 -5.19 -24.96
N ARG A 547 24.77 -5.61 -24.37
CA ARG A 547 23.53 -4.86 -24.19
C ARG A 547 23.07 -4.90 -22.74
N SER A 548 22.56 -3.78 -22.25
CA SER A 548 21.76 -3.71 -21.04
C SER A 548 20.31 -4.02 -21.41
N VAL A 549 19.71 -4.98 -20.73
CA VAL A 549 18.32 -5.41 -20.97
C VAL A 549 17.58 -5.43 -19.65
N LEU A 550 16.32 -5.00 -19.68
CA LEU A 550 15.42 -5.17 -18.57
C LEU A 550 14.15 -5.82 -19.05
N ASP A 551 13.93 -7.03 -18.57
CA ASP A 551 12.75 -7.84 -18.82
C ASP A 551 11.79 -7.70 -17.63
N LEU A 552 10.54 -7.30 -17.88
CA LEU A 552 9.46 -7.18 -16.89
C LEU A 552 8.40 -8.23 -17.18
N PHE A 553 8.04 -9.01 -16.16
CA PHE A 553 7.08 -10.10 -16.24
C PHE A 553 5.90 -9.86 -15.31
N ARG A 554 4.71 -10.31 -15.73
CA ARG A 554 3.55 -10.48 -14.84
C ARG A 554 3.28 -11.95 -14.57
N VAL A 555 3.03 -12.30 -13.32
CA VAL A 555 2.76 -13.66 -12.85
C VAL A 555 1.35 -13.80 -12.33
N ARG A 556 0.61 -14.81 -12.79
CA ARG A 556 -0.73 -15.15 -12.30
C ARG A 556 -0.84 -16.65 -12.11
N ASP A 557 -1.42 -17.07 -10.99
CA ASP A 557 -1.66 -18.48 -10.67
C ASP A 557 -0.41 -19.37 -10.87
N GLY A 558 0.77 -18.84 -10.55
CA GLY A 558 2.03 -19.54 -10.70
C GLY A 558 2.51 -19.70 -12.15
N LYS A 559 2.04 -18.86 -13.07
CA LYS A 559 2.45 -18.82 -14.48
C LYS A 559 2.79 -17.40 -14.91
N ILE A 560 3.76 -17.26 -15.80
CA ILE A 560 4.05 -15.98 -16.46
C ILE A 560 3.01 -15.78 -17.56
N VAL A 561 2.27 -14.68 -17.46
CA VAL A 561 1.16 -14.37 -18.37
C VAL A 561 1.44 -13.16 -19.25
N GLU A 562 2.50 -12.40 -18.96
CA GLU A 562 2.82 -11.21 -19.72
C GLU A 562 4.30 -10.84 -19.60
N HIS A 563 4.86 -10.29 -20.67
CA HIS A 563 6.26 -9.89 -20.75
C HIS A 563 6.45 -8.59 -21.54
N TRP A 564 7.17 -7.64 -20.97
CA TRP A 564 7.67 -6.42 -21.60
C TRP A 564 9.17 -6.36 -21.45
N ASP A 565 9.88 -5.76 -22.39
CA ASP A 565 11.31 -5.51 -22.25
C ASP A 565 11.74 -4.20 -22.91
N ALA A 566 12.89 -3.71 -22.47
CA ALA A 566 13.67 -2.74 -23.23
C ALA A 566 15.13 -3.20 -23.32
N THR A 567 15.76 -2.89 -24.45
CA THR A 567 17.17 -3.20 -24.72
C THR A 567 17.93 -1.96 -25.17
N GLN A 568 19.15 -1.78 -24.67
CA GLN A 568 20.05 -0.71 -25.07
C GLN A 568 21.48 -1.23 -25.18
N ASP A 569 22.15 -0.90 -26.28
CA ASP A 569 23.57 -1.23 -26.48
C ASP A 569 24.44 -0.51 -25.45
N VAL A 570 25.45 -1.21 -24.91
CA VAL A 570 26.47 -0.58 -24.07
C VAL A 570 27.39 0.24 -24.97
N PRO A 571 27.40 1.57 -24.87
CA PRO A 571 28.10 2.40 -25.83
C PRO A 571 29.62 2.32 -25.65
N GLU A 572 30.36 2.75 -26.67
CA GLU A 572 31.82 2.86 -26.58
C GLU A 572 32.28 3.98 -25.63
N THR A 573 31.51 5.05 -25.54
CA THR A 573 31.75 6.21 -24.69
C THR A 573 30.49 6.58 -23.92
N ALA A 574 30.64 7.08 -22.70
CA ALA A 574 29.55 7.56 -21.85
C ALA A 574 29.86 8.96 -21.32
N ALA A 575 28.82 9.69 -20.90
CA ALA A 575 28.91 11.00 -20.25
C ALA A 575 29.37 10.91 -18.78
N ASN A 576 29.51 9.70 -18.25
CA ASN A 576 30.04 9.37 -16.93
C ASN A 576 30.95 8.13 -17.02
N ASP A 577 31.65 7.83 -15.93
CA ASP A 577 32.58 6.69 -15.85
C ASP A 577 31.94 5.41 -15.27
N ASN A 578 30.63 5.43 -15.03
CA ASN A 578 29.91 4.32 -14.40
C ASN A 578 29.41 3.32 -15.45
N THR A 579 29.32 2.05 -15.05
CA THR A 579 28.76 1.02 -15.93
C THR A 579 27.24 1.06 -15.92
N MET A 580 26.57 0.56 -16.96
CA MET A 580 25.11 0.41 -16.97
C MET A 580 24.59 -0.71 -16.04
N PHE A 581 25.42 -1.29 -15.16
CA PHE A 581 25.16 -2.54 -14.44
C PHE A 581 25.37 -2.49 -12.93
#